data_AF-A0A540X3M0-F1
#
_entry.id   AF-A0A540X3M0-F1
#
_cell.length_a   1.000
_cell.length_b   1.000
_cell.length_c   1.000
_cell.angle_alpha   90.00
_cell.angle_beta   90.00
_cell.angle_gamma   90.00
#
_symmetry.space_group_name_H-M   'P 1'
#
loop_
_entity.id
_entity.type
_entity.pdbx_description
1 polymer ?
#
loop_
_entity_poly.entity_id
_entity_poly.type
_entity_poly.pdbx_seq_one_letter_code
_entity_poly.pdbx_strand_id
1 'polypeptide(L)'
;MNSLTKVDGRSTMRQQGPKADDAQRADDARKKAEAEVRAAKAAKEAEKNARKQAEAAEKALDEASKRRVEAEMKANAPGQTPKQQESSAKALAEAQADEQTALVKLANAQKKLESASAKASESARRADEAKKKANDAAERAGQPRPFGKEQPKANEKSQSTFEDGQRQPDMEKMMGRTQSANSMEPAFSSNMPMMKPSEMMQSMSV
;
A
#
# COMPACT_ATOMS: atom_id res chain seq x y z
N MET A 1 7.50 -85.71 -5.42
CA MET A 1 6.91 -85.35 -4.11
C MET A 1 7.21 -83.87 -3.85
N ASN A 2 6.17 -83.16 -3.38
CA ASN A 2 6.11 -81.76 -2.93
C ASN A 2 7.33 -81.30 -2.10
N SER A 3 7.72 -80.03 -2.02
CA SER A 3 6.89 -78.84 -1.79
C SER A 3 7.60 -77.51 -2.11
N LEU A 4 6.82 -76.60 -2.70
CA LEU A 4 7.00 -75.14 -2.75
C LEU A 4 7.10 -74.48 -1.36
N THR A 5 7.47 -73.18 -1.40
CA THR A 5 7.36 -72.07 -0.40
C THR A 5 8.68 -71.75 0.32
N LYS A 6 9.17 -70.50 0.35
CA LYS A 6 8.46 -69.24 0.53
C LYS A 6 9.03 -68.09 -0.31
N VAL A 7 8.12 -67.41 -0.99
CA VAL A 7 8.20 -66.00 -1.34
C VAL A 7 7.93 -65.22 -0.05
N ASP A 8 8.87 -64.41 0.40
CA ASP A 8 8.58 -63.29 1.30
C ASP A 8 9.05 -61.98 0.65
N GLY A 9 8.37 -61.66 -0.44
CA GLY A 9 8.18 -60.29 -0.85
C GLY A 9 7.17 -59.64 0.08
N ARG A 10 7.65 -58.86 1.05
CA ARG A 10 6.87 -57.79 1.70
C ARG A 10 7.76 -56.56 1.85
N SER A 11 8.16 -55.99 0.71
CA SER A 11 8.32 -54.54 0.63
C SER A 11 6.99 -53.95 1.05
N THR A 12 6.93 -53.43 2.28
CA THR A 12 5.85 -52.60 2.74
C THR A 12 5.81 -51.37 1.84
N MET A 13 5.05 -51.45 0.74
CA MET A 13 4.47 -50.26 0.14
C MET A 13 3.67 -49.60 1.26
N ARG A 14 4.30 -48.63 1.93
CA ARG A 14 3.59 -47.62 2.71
C ARG A 14 2.65 -46.98 1.71
N GLN A 15 1.42 -47.48 1.66
CA GLN A 15 0.29 -46.76 1.08
C GLN A 15 0.09 -45.53 1.97
N GLN A 16 0.90 -44.49 1.74
CA GLN A 16 0.48 -43.14 2.04
C GLN A 16 -0.72 -42.93 1.12
N GLY A 17 -1.91 -43.06 1.70
CA GLY A 17 -3.14 -42.83 0.96
C GLY A 17 -3.18 -41.36 0.49
N PRO A 18 -3.99 -41.05 -0.55
CA PRO A 18 -4.08 -39.71 -1.14
C PRO A 18 -4.23 -38.56 -0.12
N LYS A 19 -4.90 -38.83 1.01
CA LYS A 19 -5.12 -37.87 2.11
C LYS A 19 -3.85 -37.47 2.86
N ALA A 20 -2.85 -38.35 2.98
CA ALA A 20 -1.58 -38.03 3.63
C ALA A 20 -0.72 -37.11 2.75
N ASP A 21 -0.76 -37.33 1.43
CA ASP A 21 -0.05 -36.50 0.45
C ASP A 21 -0.66 -35.10 0.35
N ASP A 22 -1.99 -34.99 0.43
CA ASP A 22 -2.68 -33.71 0.37
C ASP A 22 -2.44 -32.83 1.62
N ALA A 23 -2.37 -33.44 2.80
CA ALA A 23 -2.01 -32.72 4.04
C ALA A 23 -0.57 -32.15 3.96
N GLN A 24 0.38 -32.93 3.45
CA GLN A 24 1.76 -32.47 3.28
C GLN A 24 1.87 -31.33 2.26
N ARG A 25 1.14 -31.41 1.13
CA ARG A 25 1.07 -30.32 0.14
C ARG A 25 0.49 -29.03 0.72
N ALA A 26 -0.52 -29.13 1.59
CA ALA A 26 -1.10 -27.98 2.27
C ALA A 26 -0.10 -27.29 3.22
N ASP A 27 0.64 -28.08 4.01
CA ASP A 27 1.69 -27.57 4.89
C ASP A 27 2.85 -26.91 4.11
N ASP A 28 3.29 -27.53 3.02
CA ASP A 28 4.35 -26.99 2.17
C ASP A 28 3.90 -25.69 1.47
N ALA A 29 2.66 -25.65 0.98
CA ALA A 29 2.08 -24.44 0.39
C ALA A 29 1.96 -23.30 1.42
N ARG A 30 1.59 -23.62 2.67
CA ARG A 30 1.56 -22.65 3.77
C ARG A 30 2.94 -22.09 4.06
N LYS A 31 3.96 -22.94 4.25
CA LYS A 31 5.34 -22.49 4.50
C LYS A 31 5.85 -21.60 3.38
N LYS A 32 5.54 -21.95 2.13
CA LYS A 32 5.90 -21.14 0.97
C LYS A 32 5.20 -19.77 1.00
N ALA A 33 3.91 -19.72 1.32
CA ALA A 33 3.18 -18.46 1.46
C ALA A 33 3.73 -17.58 2.60
N GLU A 34 4.09 -18.17 3.75
CA GLU A 34 4.73 -17.42 4.85
C GLU A 34 6.10 -16.84 4.42
N ALA A 35 6.89 -17.59 3.67
CA ALA A 35 8.17 -17.12 3.12
C ALA A 35 7.97 -15.95 2.15
N GLU A 36 7.01 -16.04 1.22
CA GLU A 36 6.70 -14.96 0.27
C GLU A 36 6.15 -13.71 0.98
N VAL A 37 5.32 -13.89 2.01
CA VAL A 37 4.85 -12.76 2.85
C VAL A 37 6.02 -12.07 3.56
N ARG A 38 6.99 -12.84 4.07
CA ARG A 38 8.20 -12.28 4.68
C ARG A 38 9.04 -11.53 3.65
N ALA A 39 9.20 -12.07 2.43
CA ALA A 39 9.89 -11.42 1.33
C ALA A 39 9.22 -10.10 0.93
N ALA A 40 7.87 -10.09 0.82
CA ALA A 40 7.11 -8.88 0.53
C ALA A 40 7.26 -7.80 1.60
N LYS A 41 7.27 -8.17 2.89
CA LYS A 41 7.54 -7.22 3.99
C LYS A 41 8.95 -6.65 3.91
N ALA A 42 9.96 -7.49 3.66
CA ALA A 42 11.34 -7.02 3.50
C ALA A 42 11.48 -6.06 2.30
N ALA A 43 10.82 -6.35 1.19
CA ALA A 43 10.82 -5.49 0.01
C ALA A 43 10.15 -4.12 0.28
N LYS A 44 9.04 -4.09 1.03
CA LYS A 44 8.41 -2.83 1.46
C LYS A 44 9.30 -1.99 2.37
N GLU A 45 10.03 -2.60 3.31
CA GLU A 45 10.99 -1.86 4.13
C GLU A 45 12.16 -1.33 3.29
N ALA A 46 12.62 -2.09 2.28
CA ALA A 46 13.63 -1.60 1.33
C ALA A 46 13.13 -0.40 0.51
N GLU A 47 11.88 -0.43 0.04
CA GLU A 47 11.24 0.71 -0.64
C GLU A 47 11.14 1.94 0.27
N LYS A 48 10.72 1.76 1.52
CA LYS A 48 10.65 2.85 2.50
C LYS A 48 12.02 3.49 2.76
N ASN A 49 13.08 2.68 2.83
CA ASN A 49 14.44 3.18 2.99
C ASN A 49 14.92 3.92 1.73
N ALA A 50 14.62 3.40 0.54
CA ALA A 50 14.95 4.07 -0.72
C ALA A 50 14.22 5.42 -0.85
N ARG A 51 12.96 5.50 -0.39
CA ARG A 51 12.20 6.75 -0.37
C ARG A 51 12.85 7.80 0.52
N LYS A 52 13.25 7.43 1.74
CA LYS A 52 13.98 8.33 2.65
C LYS A 52 15.28 8.84 2.02
N GLN A 53 15.99 8.00 1.27
CA GLN A 53 17.21 8.42 0.56
C GLN A 53 16.91 9.40 -0.57
N ALA A 54 15.84 9.19 -1.33
CA ALA A 54 15.41 10.11 -2.37
C ALA A 54 15.00 11.48 -1.77
N GLU A 55 14.20 11.47 -0.70
CA GLU A 55 13.81 12.70 0.02
C GLU A 55 15.02 13.44 0.61
N ALA A 56 16.03 12.72 1.11
CA ALA A 56 17.28 13.35 1.58
C ALA A 56 18.09 13.95 0.43
N ALA A 57 18.15 13.28 -0.73
CA ALA A 57 18.85 13.80 -1.90
C ALA A 57 18.15 15.02 -2.51
N GLU A 58 16.82 15.07 -2.46
CA GLU A 58 16.01 16.22 -2.88
C GLU A 58 16.32 17.45 -2.01
N LYS A 59 16.31 17.28 -0.68
CA LYS A 59 16.71 18.36 0.25
C LYS A 59 18.14 18.85 0.00
N ALA A 60 19.07 17.93 -0.29
CA ALA A 60 20.44 18.30 -0.60
C ALA A 60 20.56 19.09 -1.91
N LEU A 61 19.72 18.77 -2.91
CA LEU A 61 19.63 19.55 -4.15
C LEU A 61 19.07 20.96 -3.88
N ASP A 62 18.00 21.07 -3.08
CA ASP A 62 17.43 22.37 -2.72
C ASP A 62 18.45 23.26 -2.00
N GLU A 63 19.23 22.69 -1.08
CA GLU A 63 20.29 23.40 -0.37
C GLU A 63 21.43 23.82 -1.32
N ALA A 64 21.85 22.95 -2.23
CA ALA A 64 22.87 23.27 -3.23
C ALA A 64 22.40 24.36 -4.20
N SER A 65 21.13 24.31 -4.62
CA SER A 65 20.55 25.32 -5.51
C SER A 65 20.46 26.69 -4.83
N LYS A 66 20.06 26.74 -3.56
CA LYS A 66 20.11 27.98 -2.76
C LYS A 66 21.53 28.57 -2.69
N ARG A 67 22.54 27.74 -2.45
CA ARG A 67 23.94 28.19 -2.44
C ARG A 67 24.40 28.72 -3.78
N ARG A 68 23.99 28.08 -4.89
CA ARG A 68 24.26 28.60 -6.24
C ARG A 68 23.63 29.97 -6.44
N VAL A 69 22.36 30.14 -6.10
CA VAL A 69 21.65 31.43 -6.23
C VAL A 69 22.34 32.52 -5.39
N GLU A 70 22.74 32.21 -4.15
CA GLU A 70 23.49 33.14 -3.32
C GLU A 70 24.88 33.49 -3.90
N ALA A 71 25.60 32.50 -4.44
CA ALA A 71 26.89 32.72 -5.08
C ALA A 71 26.74 33.55 -6.37
N GLU A 72 25.66 33.35 -7.12
CA GLU A 72 25.33 34.12 -8.33
C GLU A 72 25.03 35.57 -7.99
N MET A 73 24.25 35.82 -6.94
CA MET A 73 24.00 37.19 -6.44
C MET A 73 25.30 37.89 -6.03
N LYS A 74 26.22 37.17 -5.36
CA LYS A 74 27.53 37.72 -4.97
C LYS A 74 28.43 37.96 -6.18
N ALA A 75 28.42 37.07 -7.18
CA ALA A 75 29.20 37.24 -8.40
C ALA A 75 28.75 38.44 -9.23
N ASN A 76 27.45 38.72 -9.25
CA ASN A 76 26.85 39.82 -10.02
C ASN A 76 26.73 41.15 -9.23
N ALA A 77 27.27 41.22 -8.01
CA ALA A 77 27.18 42.44 -7.21
C ALA A 77 27.97 43.60 -7.85
N PRO A 78 27.37 44.80 -8.00
CA PRO A 78 28.05 45.95 -8.59
C PRO A 78 29.18 46.46 -7.68
N GLY A 79 30.19 47.11 -8.28
CA GLY A 79 31.28 47.77 -7.54
C GLY A 79 32.36 46.83 -6.99
N GLN A 80 32.41 45.57 -7.41
CA GLN A 80 33.48 44.64 -7.03
C GLN A 80 34.83 45.04 -7.61
N THR A 81 35.88 44.86 -6.81
CA THR A 81 37.27 44.89 -7.30
C THR A 81 37.56 43.63 -8.14
N PRO A 82 38.55 43.66 -9.06
CA PRO A 82 38.90 42.49 -9.87
C PRO A 82 39.19 41.23 -9.05
N LYS A 83 39.90 41.38 -7.92
CA LYS A 83 40.19 40.27 -7.00
C LYS A 83 38.92 39.68 -6.36
N GLN A 84 37.92 40.51 -6.08
CA GLN A 84 36.62 40.04 -5.58
C GLN A 84 35.85 39.31 -6.67
N GLN A 85 35.84 39.84 -7.91
CA GLN A 85 35.19 39.18 -9.05
C GLN A 85 35.75 37.77 -9.28
N GLU A 86 37.07 37.60 -9.26
CA GLU A 86 37.71 36.28 -9.37
C GLU A 86 37.27 35.32 -8.26
N SER A 87 37.23 35.81 -7.01
CA SER A 87 36.80 34.99 -5.87
C SER A 87 35.32 34.59 -5.94
N SER A 88 34.45 35.51 -6.35
CA SER A 88 33.01 35.27 -6.49
C SER A 88 32.72 34.36 -7.68
N ALA A 89 33.45 34.52 -8.79
CA ALA A 89 33.35 33.62 -9.95
C ALA A 89 33.77 32.19 -9.60
N LYS A 90 34.86 32.04 -8.83
CA LYS A 90 35.29 30.72 -8.34
C LYS A 90 34.24 30.09 -7.41
N ALA A 91 33.69 30.86 -6.48
CA ALA A 91 32.64 30.38 -5.57
C ALA A 91 31.35 29.98 -6.33
N LEU A 92 30.98 30.71 -7.39
CA LEU A 92 29.87 30.36 -8.24
C LEU A 92 30.13 29.05 -9.00
N ALA A 93 31.32 28.87 -9.57
CA ALA A 93 31.70 27.63 -10.26
C ALA A 93 31.67 26.42 -9.32
N GLU A 94 32.13 26.58 -8.08
CA GLU A 94 32.07 25.53 -7.04
C GLU A 94 30.61 25.21 -6.67
N ALA A 95 29.77 26.22 -6.44
CA ALA A 95 28.36 26.01 -6.13
C ALA A 95 27.58 25.35 -7.28
N GLN A 96 27.92 25.65 -8.54
CA GLN A 96 27.37 24.97 -9.72
C GLN A 96 27.80 23.50 -9.78
N ALA A 97 29.08 23.20 -9.48
CA ALA A 97 29.58 21.83 -9.43
C ALA A 97 28.90 21.01 -8.31
N ASP A 98 28.64 21.63 -7.16
CA ASP A 98 27.90 21.03 -6.05
C ASP A 98 26.44 20.73 -6.43
N GLU A 99 25.76 21.66 -7.10
CA GLU A 99 24.38 21.46 -7.58
C GLU A 99 24.31 20.31 -8.59
N GLN A 100 25.24 20.23 -9.54
CA GLN A 100 25.33 19.12 -10.49
C GLN A 100 25.58 17.78 -9.78
N THR A 101 26.44 17.77 -8.77
CA THR A 101 26.69 16.59 -7.94
C THR A 101 25.43 16.18 -7.18
N ALA A 102 24.66 17.13 -6.66
CA ALA A 102 23.39 16.87 -5.98
C ALA A 102 22.32 16.32 -6.94
N LEU A 103 22.24 16.85 -8.17
CA LEU A 103 21.36 16.33 -9.22
C LEU A 103 21.65 14.87 -9.56
N VAL A 104 22.93 14.51 -9.74
CA VAL A 104 23.34 13.12 -10.01
C VAL A 104 22.99 12.22 -8.82
N LYS A 105 23.17 12.69 -7.58
CA LYS A 105 22.76 11.94 -6.39
C LYS A 105 21.25 11.72 -6.32
N LEU A 106 20.45 12.75 -6.64
CA LEU A 106 19.00 12.66 -6.70
C LEU A 106 18.54 11.65 -7.76
N ALA A 107 19.06 11.75 -8.98
CA ALA A 107 18.73 10.83 -10.06
C ALA A 107 19.04 9.36 -9.69
N ASN A 108 20.19 9.12 -9.07
CA ASN A 108 20.55 7.79 -8.58
C ASN A 108 19.63 7.30 -7.44
N ALA A 109 19.21 8.20 -6.55
CA ALA A 109 18.29 7.86 -5.46
C ALA A 109 16.87 7.55 -5.99
N GLN A 110 16.38 8.33 -6.98
CA GLN A 110 15.11 8.09 -7.65
C GLN A 110 15.11 6.74 -8.38
N LYS A 111 16.16 6.43 -9.14
CA LYS A 111 16.30 5.12 -9.81
C LYS A 111 16.28 3.94 -8.80
N LYS A 112 16.90 4.11 -7.63
CA LYS A 112 16.84 3.12 -6.55
C LYS A 112 15.43 2.98 -5.98
N LEU A 113 14.72 4.09 -5.79
CA LEU A 113 13.33 4.10 -5.33
C LEU A 113 12.42 3.36 -6.32
N GLU A 114 12.51 3.66 -7.62
CA GLU A 114 11.75 2.98 -8.66
C GLU A 114 12.00 1.46 -8.66
N SER A 115 13.28 1.05 -8.60
CA SER A 115 13.64 -0.37 -8.54
C SER A 115 13.11 -1.05 -7.27
N ALA A 116 13.18 -0.37 -6.12
CA ALA A 116 12.68 -0.90 -4.85
C ALA A 116 11.15 -1.01 -4.86
N SER A 117 10.45 -0.02 -5.42
CA SER A 117 8.99 -0.02 -5.56
C SER A 117 8.49 -1.11 -6.50
N ALA A 118 9.18 -1.34 -7.62
CA ALA A 118 8.89 -2.44 -8.53
C ALA A 118 9.04 -3.80 -7.84
N LYS A 119 10.13 -4.00 -7.09
CA LYS A 119 10.37 -5.24 -6.31
C LYS A 119 9.33 -5.42 -5.20
N ALA A 120 8.95 -4.35 -4.50
CA ALA A 120 7.93 -4.41 -3.46
C ALA A 120 6.57 -4.81 -4.04
N SER A 121 6.19 -4.22 -5.18
CA SER A 121 4.95 -4.54 -5.90
C SER A 121 4.94 -5.99 -6.40
N GLU A 122 6.03 -6.45 -6.99
CA GLU A 122 6.15 -7.82 -7.47
C GLU A 122 6.11 -8.83 -6.30
N SER A 123 6.84 -8.56 -5.23
CA SER A 123 6.85 -9.43 -4.04
C SER A 123 5.47 -9.49 -3.37
N ALA A 124 4.72 -8.37 -3.35
CA ALA A 124 3.35 -8.35 -2.86
C ALA A 124 2.44 -9.26 -3.71
N ARG A 125 2.53 -9.19 -5.04
CA ARG A 125 1.77 -10.08 -5.94
C ARG A 125 2.10 -11.56 -5.69
N ARG A 126 3.38 -11.91 -5.60
CA ARG A 126 3.81 -13.29 -5.31
C ARG A 126 3.29 -13.78 -3.96
N ALA A 127 3.32 -12.92 -2.93
CA ALA A 127 2.76 -13.25 -1.63
C ALA A 127 1.25 -13.49 -1.69
N ASP A 128 0.49 -12.68 -2.43
CA ASP A 128 -0.96 -12.86 -2.55
C ASP A 128 -1.33 -14.11 -3.35
N GLU A 129 -0.58 -14.42 -4.41
CA GLU A 129 -0.73 -15.69 -5.14
C GLU A 129 -0.38 -16.90 -4.27
N ALA A 130 0.69 -16.82 -3.47
CA ALA A 130 1.09 -17.91 -2.59
C ALA A 130 0.06 -18.15 -1.48
N LYS A 131 -0.53 -17.10 -0.91
CA LYS A 131 -1.66 -17.23 0.03
C LYS A 131 -2.85 -17.94 -0.60
N LYS A 132 -3.23 -17.58 -1.83
CA LYS A 132 -4.32 -18.25 -2.56
C LYS A 132 -4.03 -19.73 -2.74
N LYS A 133 -2.83 -20.08 -3.24
CA LYS A 133 -2.40 -21.48 -3.40
C LYS A 133 -2.40 -22.27 -2.09
N ALA A 134 -1.99 -21.65 -0.98
CA ALA A 134 -2.02 -22.27 0.33
C ALA A 134 -3.45 -22.52 0.83
N ASN A 135 -4.38 -21.61 0.56
CA ASN A 135 -5.79 -21.80 0.87
C ASN A 135 -6.42 -22.91 0.02
N ASP A 136 -6.14 -22.94 -1.28
CA ASP A 136 -6.64 -23.97 -2.18
C ASP A 136 -6.11 -25.37 -1.79
N ALA A 137 -4.84 -25.45 -1.38
CA ALA A 137 -4.23 -26.69 -0.91
C ALA A 137 -4.83 -27.16 0.42
N ALA A 138 -5.06 -26.24 1.37
CA ALA A 138 -5.74 -26.54 2.63
C ALA A 138 -7.17 -27.04 2.39
N GLU A 139 -7.93 -26.41 1.48
CA GLU A 139 -9.29 -26.83 1.16
C GLU A 139 -9.34 -28.24 0.57
N ARG A 140 -8.42 -28.59 -0.35
CA ARG A 140 -8.31 -29.96 -0.88
C ARG A 140 -7.96 -30.99 0.18
N ALA A 141 -7.13 -30.60 1.15
CA ALA A 141 -6.77 -31.45 2.29
C ALA A 141 -7.87 -31.54 3.37
N GLY A 142 -8.99 -30.81 3.22
CA GLY A 142 -10.03 -30.70 4.26
C GLY A 142 -9.55 -29.94 5.51
N GLN A 143 -8.50 -29.15 5.38
CA GLN A 143 -7.90 -28.34 6.45
C GLN A 143 -8.45 -26.91 6.44
N PRO A 144 -8.42 -26.21 7.60
CA PRO A 144 -8.81 -24.81 7.65
C PRO A 144 -7.88 -23.95 6.79
N ARG A 145 -8.46 -22.99 6.06
CA ARG A 145 -7.70 -22.04 5.22
C ARG A 145 -6.72 -21.24 6.10
N PRO A 146 -5.40 -21.29 5.85
CA PRO A 146 -4.40 -20.63 6.69
C PRO A 146 -4.35 -19.10 6.53
N PHE A 147 -4.86 -18.56 5.41
CA PHE A 147 -4.82 -17.11 5.13
C PHE A 147 -6.20 -16.55 4.80
N GLY A 148 -6.55 -15.42 5.40
CA GLY A 148 -7.86 -14.77 5.24
C GLY A 148 -8.79 -15.07 6.41
N LYS A 149 -9.40 -14.02 6.96
CA LYS A 149 -10.47 -14.16 7.96
C LYS A 149 -11.76 -14.42 7.22
N GLU A 150 -12.22 -15.66 7.26
CA GLU A 150 -13.62 -16.03 7.51
C GLU A 150 -13.67 -17.56 7.52
N GLN A 151 -13.55 -18.11 8.72
CA GLN A 151 -14.13 -19.42 8.97
C GLN A 151 -15.65 -19.26 8.76
N PRO A 152 -16.31 -20.01 7.86
CA PRO A 152 -17.72 -20.26 8.08
C PRO A 152 -17.78 -20.96 9.45
N LYS A 153 -18.44 -20.35 10.43
CA LYS A 153 -18.80 -21.02 11.68
C LYS A 153 -19.58 -22.26 11.29
N ALA A 154 -18.91 -23.41 11.29
CA ALA A 154 -19.54 -24.67 11.02
C ALA A 154 -20.46 -24.97 12.21
N ASN A 155 -21.76 -24.97 11.93
CA ASN A 155 -22.77 -25.77 12.61
C ASN A 155 -23.32 -25.26 13.96
N GLU A 156 -24.03 -24.13 13.96
CA GLU A 156 -25.17 -23.91 14.88
C GLU A 156 -26.45 -24.47 14.24
N LYS A 157 -26.51 -25.80 14.08
CA LYS A 157 -27.76 -26.54 13.83
C LYS A 157 -27.81 -27.71 14.80
N SER A 158 -28.04 -27.41 16.08
CA SER A 158 -28.51 -28.27 17.19
C SER A 158 -28.35 -27.40 18.43
N GLN A 159 -29.32 -26.61 18.86
CA GLN A 159 -30.51 -27.04 19.62
C GLN A 159 -31.63 -26.01 19.36
N SER A 160 -32.73 -26.43 18.75
CA SER A 160 -33.98 -26.69 19.49
C SER A 160 -34.46 -25.49 20.30
N THR A 161 -35.36 -24.73 19.66
CA THR A 161 -36.43 -23.94 20.25
C THR A 161 -36.95 -24.51 21.58
N PHE A 162 -36.75 -23.78 22.66
CA PHE A 162 -37.73 -23.69 23.74
C PHE A 162 -37.79 -22.22 24.21
N GLU A 163 -38.99 -21.81 24.55
CA GLU A 163 -39.47 -20.45 24.68
C GLU A 163 -38.77 -19.61 25.77
N ASP A 164 -38.72 -18.30 25.52
CA ASP A 164 -39.10 -17.19 26.42
C ASP A 164 -38.26 -15.96 26.04
N GLY A 165 -38.78 -15.05 25.22
CA GLY A 165 -39.49 -13.86 25.71
C GLY A 165 -38.52 -12.66 25.73
N GLN A 166 -38.82 -11.42 25.35
CA GLN A 166 -40.00 -10.73 24.88
C GLN A 166 -39.50 -9.50 24.09
N ARG A 167 -40.20 -9.16 23.00
CA ARG A 167 -40.48 -7.80 22.49
C ARG A 167 -39.34 -6.75 22.51
N GLN A 168 -38.74 -6.53 21.34
CA GLN A 168 -38.50 -5.17 20.84
C GLN A 168 -39.84 -4.61 20.35
N PRO A 169 -40.17 -3.32 20.57
CA PRO A 169 -39.67 -2.30 19.66
C PRO A 169 -39.46 -0.91 20.30
N ASP A 170 -38.30 -0.28 20.07
CA ASP A 170 -38.26 1.18 19.97
C ASP A 170 -36.99 1.64 19.23
N MET A 171 -36.82 1.13 17.99
CA MET A 171 -35.80 1.62 17.05
C MET A 171 -36.34 2.72 16.11
N GLU A 172 -37.52 3.29 16.41
CA GLU A 172 -38.16 4.34 15.60
C GLU A 172 -37.85 5.77 16.07
N LYS A 173 -37.14 5.94 17.19
CA LYS A 173 -36.67 7.25 17.68
C LYS A 173 -35.32 7.73 17.13
N MET A 174 -34.58 6.90 16.39
CA MET A 174 -33.23 7.27 15.88
C MET A 174 -33.20 7.62 14.39
N MET A 175 -34.27 7.38 13.64
CA MET A 175 -34.33 7.66 12.19
C MET A 175 -35.24 8.86 11.94
N GLY A 176 -34.85 10.01 12.51
CA GLY A 176 -35.49 11.28 12.22
C GLY A 176 -35.32 11.65 10.75
N ARG A 177 -36.35 11.43 9.93
CA ARG A 177 -36.60 12.17 8.68
C ARG A 177 -38.07 12.02 8.22
N THR A 178 -38.78 13.16 8.30
CA THR A 178 -39.86 13.68 7.40
C THR A 178 -41.16 12.86 7.29
N GLN A 179 -42.41 13.36 7.36
CA GLN A 179 -43.17 14.63 7.31
C GLN A 179 -44.59 14.27 7.89
N SER A 180 -45.51 15.13 8.37
CA SER A 180 -46.18 16.24 7.71
C SER A 180 -47.29 16.84 8.63
N ALA A 181 -47.60 18.11 8.40
CA ALA A 181 -48.91 18.79 8.45
C ALA A 181 -49.54 19.29 9.77
N ASN A 182 -49.89 20.58 9.70
CA ASN A 182 -50.89 21.37 10.42
C ASN A 182 -50.51 21.96 11.79
N SER A 183 -50.08 23.22 11.81
CA SER A 183 -50.99 24.38 11.93
C SER A 183 -50.25 25.70 12.22
N MET A 184 -50.77 26.78 11.59
CA MET A 184 -50.55 28.21 11.86
C MET A 184 -49.34 28.93 11.23
N GLU A 185 -49.67 29.79 10.25
CA GLU A 185 -48.89 30.89 9.66
C GLU A 185 -48.75 32.12 10.62
N PRO A 186 -48.30 33.31 10.17
CA PRO A 186 -46.95 33.67 9.72
C PRO A 186 -46.46 34.96 10.41
N ALA A 187 -45.14 35.20 10.55
CA ALA A 187 -44.65 36.59 10.60
C ALA A 187 -43.12 36.71 10.44
N PHE A 188 -42.73 37.74 9.69
CA PHE A 188 -41.41 38.41 9.63
C PHE A 188 -40.35 37.86 8.65
N SER A 189 -40.47 38.34 7.41
CA SER A 189 -39.49 39.16 6.67
C SER A 189 -38.01 39.10 7.05
N SER A 190 -37.17 38.71 6.08
CA SER A 190 -35.93 39.42 5.64
C SER A 190 -35.35 38.62 4.45
N ASN A 191 -35.60 39.01 3.20
CA ASN A 191 -34.82 40.00 2.45
C ASN A 191 -33.31 39.75 2.50
N MET A 192 -32.78 38.95 1.55
CA MET A 192 -31.47 39.20 0.93
C MET A 192 -31.41 38.56 -0.48
N PRO A 193 -30.90 39.29 -1.49
CA PRO A 193 -30.97 38.93 -2.90
C PRO A 193 -29.93 37.89 -3.32
N MET A 194 -30.38 36.91 -4.11
CA MET A 194 -29.54 35.97 -4.85
C MET A 194 -28.59 36.73 -5.79
N MET A 195 -27.28 36.63 -5.54
CA MET A 195 -26.28 37.07 -6.51
C MET A 195 -26.36 36.19 -7.76
N LYS A 196 -26.60 36.85 -8.90
CA LYS A 196 -26.51 36.28 -10.25
C LYS A 196 -25.04 35.99 -10.58
N PRO A 197 -24.72 34.92 -11.29
CA PRO A 197 -23.42 34.79 -11.95
C PRO A 197 -23.39 35.72 -13.17
N SER A 198 -22.83 36.92 -12.99
CA SER A 198 -22.47 37.81 -14.10
C SER A 198 -21.17 37.33 -14.75
N GLU A 199 -21.28 37.10 -16.06
CA GLU A 199 -20.40 37.64 -17.10
C GLU A 199 -19.00 38.09 -16.64
N MET A 200 -17.97 37.34 -17.02
CA MET A 200 -16.67 37.93 -17.34
C MET A 200 -16.07 37.24 -18.56
N MET A 201 -15.56 38.09 -19.47
CA MET A 201 -14.70 37.80 -20.62
C MET A 201 -15.37 37.61 -21.99
N GLN A 202 -16.09 38.64 -22.43
CA GLN A 202 -16.00 39.09 -23.82
C GLN A 202 -15.08 40.32 -23.87
N SER A 203 -13.85 40.14 -24.39
CA SER A 203 -13.07 41.20 -25.03
C SER A 203 -11.91 40.57 -25.81
N MET A 204 -12.18 40.18 -27.06
CA MET A 204 -11.15 40.12 -28.09
C MET A 204 -11.50 41.18 -29.13
N SER A 205 -10.79 42.29 -29.03
CA SER A 205 -10.73 43.32 -30.06
C SER A 205 -9.92 42.78 -31.25
N VAL A 206 -10.41 43.07 -32.46
CA VAL A 206 -9.66 43.01 -33.72
C VAL A 206 -9.08 44.40 -33.99
#